data_AF-B5I8Y5-F1
#
_entry.id   AF-B5I8Y5-F1
#
_cell.length_a   1.000
_cell.length_b   1.000
_cell.length_c   1.000
_cell.angle_alpha   90.00
_cell.angle_beta   90.00
_cell.angle_gamma   90.00
#
_symmetry.space_group_name_H-M   'P 1'
#
loop_
_entity.id
_entity.type
_entity.pdbx_description
1 polymer ?
#
loop_
_entity_poly.entity_id
_entity_poly.type
_entity_poly.pdbx_seq_one_letter_code
_entity_poly.pdbx_strand_id
1 'polypeptide(L)'
;MPVTRTTPPGRQPLARTRILDATWALAAERGLAAVTMRAVAERLGVTPMALYRHIGDKQGLLDGLVERLLGEIPLPDPELPWPDRLEQLAQGMRAVARAHPDLFPLLFERSATTEAARRPRDAAYSALREAGLKEADVERAERMLSTFILGFACSEAAGRFAHVDADTEFTYATEALRRVFVS
;
A
#
# COMPACT_ATOMS: atom_id res chain seq x y z
N MET A 1 2.25 43.43 40.27
CA MET A 1 2.97 42.92 39.09
C MET A 1 2.85 41.41 39.07
N PRO A 2 1.95 40.79 38.28
CA PRO A 2 1.94 39.35 38.12
C PRO A 2 2.96 38.94 37.06
N VAL A 3 3.81 37.97 37.42
CA VAL A 3 4.80 37.36 36.54
C VAL A 3 4.08 36.38 35.62
N THR A 4 3.98 36.69 34.33
CA THR A 4 3.48 35.76 33.30
C THR A 4 4.49 34.62 33.14
N ARG A 5 4.09 33.40 33.53
CA ARG A 5 4.82 32.18 33.19
C ARG A 5 4.65 31.90 31.70
N THR A 6 5.72 32.09 30.93
CA THR A 6 5.79 31.67 29.53
C THR A 6 5.86 30.14 29.47
N THR A 7 4.78 29.50 28.99
CA THR A 7 4.77 28.07 28.65
C THR A 7 5.73 27.81 27.49
N PRO A 8 6.64 26.80 27.54
CA PRO A 8 7.55 26.49 26.44
C PRO A 8 6.77 26.05 25.19
N PRO A 9 7.29 26.29 23.96
CA PRO A 9 6.65 25.87 22.73
C PRO A 9 6.38 24.35 22.76
N GLY A 10 5.11 23.99 22.55
CA GLY A 10 4.58 22.68 22.85
C GLY A 10 5.28 21.54 22.11
N ARG A 11 5.79 20.56 22.88
CA ARG A 11 5.98 19.20 22.37
C ARG A 11 4.59 18.68 21.97
N GLN A 12 4.24 18.77 20.69
CA GLN A 12 3.08 18.05 20.18
C GLN A 12 3.27 16.55 20.47
N PRO A 13 2.24 15.86 21.00
CA PRO A 13 2.29 14.43 21.24
C PRO A 13 2.74 13.70 19.97
N LEU A 14 3.62 12.71 20.14
CA LEU A 14 4.09 11.89 19.03
C LEU A 14 2.93 11.00 18.57
N ALA A 15 2.27 11.37 17.47
CA ALA A 15 1.23 10.57 16.84
C ALA A 15 1.86 9.55 15.88
N ARG A 16 1.23 8.36 15.76
CA ARG A 16 1.65 7.31 14.80
C ARG A 16 1.75 7.87 13.37
N THR A 17 0.77 8.68 12.96
CA THR A 17 0.74 9.34 11.65
C THR A 17 2.00 10.16 11.40
N ARG A 18 2.41 10.99 12.36
CA ARG A 18 3.63 11.81 12.26
C ARG A 18 4.90 10.97 12.14
N ILE A 19 4.96 9.80 12.80
CA ILE A 19 6.08 8.86 12.63
C ILE A 19 6.09 8.32 11.20
N LEU A 20 4.94 7.89 10.69
CA LEU A 20 4.82 7.35 9.33
C LEU A 20 5.11 8.41 8.25
N ASP A 21 4.70 9.66 8.44
CA ASP A 21 5.02 10.76 7.53
C ASP A 21 6.54 11.00 7.44
N ALA A 22 7.23 11.02 8.59
CA ALA A 22 8.68 11.15 8.62
C ALA A 22 9.39 9.93 8.02
N THR A 23 8.84 8.73 8.23
CA THR A 23 9.35 7.48 7.67
C THR A 23 9.22 7.47 6.15
N TRP A 24 8.04 7.86 5.65
CA TRP A 24 7.74 7.96 4.23
C TRP A 24 8.65 8.95 3.53
N ALA A 25 8.79 10.16 4.09
CA ALA A 25 9.66 11.18 3.53
C ALA A 25 11.13 10.73 3.54
N LEU A 26 11.59 10.05 4.60
CA LEU A 26 12.95 9.51 4.65
C LEU A 26 13.17 8.44 3.58
N ALA A 27 12.19 7.55 3.38
CA ALA A 27 12.26 6.49 2.39
C ALA A 27 12.25 7.04 0.95
N ALA A 28 11.42 8.04 0.67
CA ALA A 28 11.37 8.71 -0.63
C ALA A 28 12.66 9.49 -0.95
N GLU A 29 13.30 10.10 0.05
CA GLU A 29 14.52 10.89 -0.16
C GLU A 29 15.80 10.05 -0.25
N ARG A 30 15.86 8.94 0.50
CA ARG A 30 17.12 8.21 0.73
C ARG A 30 17.01 6.69 0.52
N GLY A 31 15.86 6.23 0.03
CA GLY A 31 15.55 4.82 -0.12
C GLY A 31 15.23 4.11 1.20
N LEU A 32 14.65 2.92 1.08
CA LEU A 32 14.23 2.09 2.21
C LEU A 32 15.38 1.63 3.11
N ALA A 33 16.58 1.50 2.57
CA ALA A 33 17.78 1.13 3.33
C ALA A 33 18.10 2.18 4.41
N ALA A 34 17.83 3.46 4.16
CA ALA A 34 18.06 4.55 5.10
C ALA A 34 17.03 4.61 6.24
N VAL A 35 15.89 3.90 6.12
CA VAL A 35 14.86 3.84 7.15
C VAL A 35 15.36 3.03 8.33
N THR A 36 15.72 3.74 9.40
CA THR A 36 16.13 3.16 10.69
C THR A 36 15.44 3.91 11.83
N MET A 37 15.26 3.24 12.98
CA MET A 37 14.68 3.86 14.19
C MET A 37 15.41 5.15 14.56
N ARG A 38 16.75 5.15 14.44
CA ARG A 38 17.57 6.32 14.73
C ARG A 38 17.33 7.46 13.74
N ALA A 39 17.38 7.19 12.44
CA ALA A 39 17.19 8.21 11.42
C ALA A 39 15.80 8.86 11.49
N VAL A 40 14.75 8.06 11.76
CA VAL A 40 13.39 8.59 11.95
C VAL A 40 13.29 9.43 13.23
N ALA A 41 13.93 9.00 14.32
CA ALA A 41 13.93 9.73 15.59
C ALA A 41 14.66 11.08 15.47
N GLU A 42 15.83 11.08 14.82
CA GLU A 42 16.61 12.28 14.50
C GLU A 42 15.79 13.26 13.65
N ARG A 43 15.13 12.76 12.59
CA ARG A 43 14.25 13.57 11.73
C ARG A 43 13.10 14.23 12.50
N LEU A 44 12.56 13.54 13.51
CA LEU A 44 11.44 14.02 14.32
C LEU A 44 11.87 14.86 15.53
N GLY A 45 13.16 14.93 15.84
CA GLY A 45 13.67 15.60 17.04
C GLY A 45 13.25 14.91 18.34
N VAL A 46 13.06 13.58 18.32
CA VAL A 46 12.65 12.76 19.47
C VAL A 46 13.69 11.68 19.78
N THR A 47 13.57 11.02 20.93
CA THR A 47 14.42 9.88 21.26
C THR A 47 13.94 8.61 20.55
N PRO A 48 14.82 7.66 20.17
CA PRO A 48 14.39 6.38 19.62
C PRO A 48 13.39 5.64 20.53
N MET A 49 13.57 5.72 21.85
CA MET A 49 12.65 5.15 22.85
C MET A 49 11.21 5.68 22.71
N ALA A 50 11.04 6.95 22.29
CA ALA A 50 9.72 7.47 22.00
C ALA A 50 9.06 6.75 20.82
N LEU A 51 9.80 6.45 19.75
CA LEU A 51 9.29 5.69 18.61
C LEU A 51 8.91 4.26 19.00
N TYR A 52 9.75 3.59 19.79
CA TYR A 52 9.51 2.21 20.21
C TYR A 52 8.14 2.03 20.89
N ARG A 53 7.69 3.02 21.68
CA ARG A 53 6.38 2.98 22.33
C ARG A 53 5.18 3.07 21.38
N HIS A 54 5.35 3.64 20.19
CA HIS A 54 4.26 3.85 19.24
C HIS A 54 4.24 2.84 18.10
N ILE A 55 5.40 2.34 17.68
CA ILE A 55 5.53 1.52 16.47
C ILE A 55 6.31 0.23 16.70
N GLY A 56 6.87 0.02 17.90
CA GLY A 56 7.75 -1.11 18.15
C GLY A 56 9.07 -0.89 17.44
N ASP A 57 9.35 -1.60 16.37
CA ASP A 57 10.67 -1.64 15.76
C ASP A 57 10.69 -1.13 14.31
N LYS A 58 11.79 -1.40 13.60
CA LYS A 58 11.91 -1.09 12.17
C LYS A 58 10.83 -1.82 11.35
N GLN A 59 10.40 -3.02 11.75
CA GLN A 59 9.36 -3.75 11.05
C GLN A 59 8.05 -2.98 11.13
N GLY A 60 7.69 -2.47 12.32
CA GLY A 60 6.49 -1.64 12.49
C GLY A 60 6.50 -0.33 11.69
N LEU A 61 7.68 0.27 11.44
CA LEU A 61 7.81 1.40 10.52
C LEU A 61 7.43 0.98 9.08
N LEU A 62 7.99 -0.12 8.61
CA LEU A 62 7.79 -0.63 7.25
C LEU A 62 6.35 -1.15 7.05
N ASP A 63 5.77 -1.82 8.05
CA ASP A 63 4.36 -2.23 8.05
C ASP A 63 3.43 -1.02 7.93
N GLY A 64 3.76 0.08 8.60
CA GLY A 64 2.99 1.32 8.45
C GLY A 64 3.12 1.97 7.08
N LEU A 65 4.26 1.80 6.38
CA LEU A 65 4.38 2.22 4.98
C LEU A 65 3.51 1.34 4.07
N VAL A 66 3.53 0.02 4.29
CA VAL A 66 2.66 -0.94 3.59
C VAL A 66 1.18 -0.62 3.79
N GLU A 67 0.75 -0.36 5.03
CA GLU A 67 -0.62 0.06 5.34
C GLU A 67 -1.02 1.33 4.60
N ARG A 68 -0.11 2.31 4.51
CA ARG A 68 -0.36 3.55 3.80
C ARG A 68 -0.46 3.35 2.29
N LEU A 69 0.43 2.57 1.68
CA LEU A 69 0.35 2.21 0.25
C LEU A 69 -0.99 1.52 -0.06
N LEU A 70 -1.39 0.54 0.75
CA LEU A 70 -2.66 -0.17 0.58
C LEU A 70 -3.87 0.76 0.78
N GLY A 71 -3.76 1.73 1.69
CA GLY A 71 -4.80 2.73 1.94
C GLY A 71 -4.96 3.76 0.81
N GLU A 72 -3.95 3.92 -0.05
CA GLU A 72 -4.03 4.77 -1.25
C GLU A 72 -4.70 4.08 -2.43
N ILE A 73 -4.92 2.76 -2.37
CA ILE A 73 -5.64 2.02 -3.41
C ILE A 73 -7.12 2.46 -3.36
N PRO A 74 -7.65 3.09 -4.42
CA PRO A 74 -9.06 3.44 -4.46
C PRO A 74 -9.93 2.19 -4.39
N LEU A 75 -10.96 2.24 -3.56
CA LEU A 75 -11.98 1.18 -3.56
C LEU A 75 -12.85 1.32 -4.80
N PRO A 76 -13.22 0.21 -5.44
CA PRO A 76 -14.06 0.25 -6.63
C PRO A 76 -15.46 0.73 -6.26
N ASP A 77 -16.14 1.36 -7.21
CA ASP A 77 -17.55 1.70 -7.06
C ASP A 77 -18.38 0.40 -6.93
N PRO A 78 -19.09 0.18 -5.81
CA PRO A 78 -19.85 -1.04 -5.58
C PRO A 78 -21.01 -1.25 -6.57
N GLU A 79 -21.47 -0.20 -7.24
CA GLU A 79 -22.56 -0.27 -8.23
C GLU A 79 -22.09 -0.76 -9.61
N LEU A 80 -20.78 -0.86 -9.82
CA LEU A 80 -20.25 -1.35 -11.08
C LEU A 80 -20.41 -2.88 -11.21
N PRO A 81 -20.59 -3.37 -12.46
CA PRO A 81 -20.50 -4.80 -12.75
C PRO A 81 -19.22 -5.40 -12.18
N TRP A 82 -19.29 -6.63 -11.67
CA TRP A 82 -18.14 -7.30 -11.04
C TRP A 82 -16.84 -7.26 -11.86
N PRO A 83 -16.81 -7.39 -13.21
CA PRO A 83 -15.54 -7.35 -13.95
C PRO A 83 -14.88 -5.98 -13.85
N ASP A 84 -15.69 -4.92 -13.88
CA ASP A 84 -15.22 -3.55 -13.90
C ASP A 84 -14.73 -3.13 -12.50
N ARG A 85 -15.29 -3.71 -11.43
CA ARG A 85 -14.76 -3.57 -10.06
C ARG A 85 -13.38 -4.19 -9.89
N LEU A 86 -13.16 -5.38 -10.44
CA LEU A 86 -11.83 -6.01 -10.44
C LEU A 86 -10.82 -5.21 -11.27
N GLU A 87 -11.27 -4.65 -12.40
CA GLU A 87 -10.44 -3.78 -13.23
C GLU A 87 -10.06 -2.48 -12.50
N GLN A 88 -11.00 -1.82 -11.83
CA GLN A 88 -10.71 -0.63 -11.01
C GLN A 88 -9.72 -0.92 -9.88
N LEU A 89 -9.83 -2.07 -9.21
CA LEU A 89 -8.85 -2.49 -8.21
C LEU A 89 -7.45 -2.66 -8.83
N ALA A 90 -7.37 -3.28 -10.01
CA ALA A 90 -6.10 -3.48 -10.71
C ALA A 90 -5.49 -2.13 -11.14
N GLN A 91 -6.29 -1.23 -11.68
CA GLN A 91 -5.88 0.12 -12.08
C GLN A 91 -5.42 0.94 -10.87
N GLY A 92 -6.15 0.86 -9.75
CA GLY A 92 -5.80 1.53 -8.49
C GLY A 92 -4.46 1.06 -7.95
N MET A 93 -4.24 -0.25 -7.89
CA MET A 93 -2.96 -0.84 -7.47
C MET A 93 -1.80 -0.38 -8.38
N ARG A 94 -2.01 -0.39 -9.70
CA ARG A 94 -1.04 0.09 -10.68
C ARG A 94 -0.71 1.58 -10.52
N ALA A 95 -1.72 2.40 -10.25
CA ALA A 95 -1.55 3.83 -10.02
C ALA A 95 -0.68 4.11 -8.77
N VAL A 96 -0.91 3.38 -7.67
CA VAL A 96 -0.08 3.46 -6.46
C VAL A 96 1.37 3.03 -6.77
N ALA A 97 1.58 1.99 -7.57
CA ALA A 97 2.91 1.56 -7.98
C ALA A 97 3.67 2.61 -8.79
N ARG A 98 2.97 3.26 -9.73
CA ARG A 98 3.52 4.36 -10.54
C ARG A 98 3.82 5.61 -9.70
N ALA A 99 3.00 5.89 -8.70
CA ALA A 99 3.20 7.04 -7.80
C ALA A 99 4.39 6.83 -6.85
N HIS A 100 4.63 5.58 -6.41
CA HIS A 100 5.63 5.25 -5.40
C HIS A 100 6.54 4.07 -5.80
N PRO A 101 7.26 4.15 -6.94
CA PRO A 101 8.02 3.03 -7.49
C PRO A 101 9.09 2.47 -6.55
N ASP A 102 9.66 3.32 -5.68
CA ASP A 102 10.70 2.93 -4.71
C ASP A 102 10.14 2.26 -3.44
N LEU A 103 8.86 2.47 -3.13
CA LEU A 103 8.21 1.94 -1.93
C LEU A 103 7.33 0.73 -2.24
N PHE A 104 6.75 0.68 -3.43
CA PHE A 104 5.82 -0.35 -3.85
C PHE A 104 6.37 -1.79 -3.71
N PRO A 105 7.67 -2.07 -3.97
CA PRO A 105 8.25 -3.40 -3.74
C PRO A 105 8.10 -3.93 -2.31
N LEU A 106 7.88 -3.07 -1.30
CA LEU A 106 7.60 -3.51 0.08
C LEU A 106 6.39 -4.43 0.17
N LEU A 107 5.42 -4.30 -0.74
CA LEU A 107 4.22 -5.16 -0.78
C LEU A 107 4.54 -6.61 -1.16
N PHE A 108 5.72 -6.90 -1.75
CA PHE A 108 6.21 -8.25 -2.00
C PHE A 108 6.99 -8.84 -0.83
N GLU A 109 7.73 -7.98 -0.12
CA GLU A 109 8.58 -8.40 0.99
C GLU A 109 7.78 -8.69 2.27
N ARG A 110 6.53 -8.21 2.33
CA ARG A 110 5.69 -8.30 3.51
C ARG A 110 4.32 -8.87 3.20
N SER A 111 3.80 -9.64 4.15
CA SER A 111 2.44 -10.17 4.08
C SER A 111 1.44 -9.02 4.06
N ALA A 112 0.61 -8.94 3.02
CA ALA A 112 -0.54 -8.03 2.93
C ALA A 112 -1.70 -8.46 3.86
N THR A 113 -1.43 -9.13 4.99
CA THR A 113 -2.42 -9.45 6.04
C THR A 113 -2.58 -8.29 7.01
N THR A 114 -2.65 -7.07 6.47
CA THR A 114 -2.90 -5.85 7.25
C THR A 114 -4.37 -5.48 7.17
N GLU A 115 -4.86 -4.73 8.16
CA GLU A 115 -6.23 -4.18 8.14
C GLU A 115 -6.48 -3.30 6.91
N ALA A 116 -5.45 -2.60 6.43
CA ALA A 116 -5.52 -1.78 5.22
C ALA A 116 -5.81 -2.61 3.95
N ALA A 117 -5.31 -3.85 3.89
CA ALA A 117 -5.60 -4.76 2.78
C ALA A 117 -7.01 -5.37 2.86
N ARG A 118 -7.73 -5.22 3.98
CA ARG A 118 -9.04 -5.86 4.17
C ARG A 118 -10.06 -5.31 3.18
N ARG A 119 -10.18 -3.98 3.05
CA ARG A 119 -11.22 -3.38 2.20
C ARG A 119 -11.06 -3.69 0.70
N PRO A 120 -9.86 -3.56 0.09
CA PRO A 120 -9.67 -3.98 -1.30
C PRO A 120 -9.94 -5.47 -1.53
N ARG A 121 -9.55 -6.31 -0.56
CA ARG A 121 -9.80 -7.76 -0.59
C ARG A 121 -11.28 -8.09 -0.49
N ASP A 122 -12.01 -7.45 0.42
CA ASP A 122 -13.46 -7.64 0.57
C ASP A 122 -14.21 -7.27 -0.71
N ALA A 123 -13.79 -6.17 -1.36
CA ALA A 123 -14.32 -5.77 -2.66
C ALA A 123 -14.04 -6.81 -3.76
N ALA A 124 -12.80 -7.33 -3.82
CA ALA A 124 -12.44 -8.41 -4.73
C ALA A 124 -13.25 -9.69 -4.46
N TYR A 125 -13.39 -10.08 -3.18
CA TYR A 125 -14.18 -11.25 -2.78
C TYR A 125 -15.65 -11.11 -3.19
N SER A 126 -16.25 -9.93 -3.00
CA SER A 126 -17.62 -9.65 -3.43
C SER A 126 -17.76 -9.80 -4.95
N ALA A 127 -16.86 -9.21 -5.73
CA ALA A 127 -16.88 -9.32 -7.19
C ALA A 127 -16.69 -10.77 -7.67
N LEU A 128 -15.78 -11.53 -7.05
CA LEU A 128 -15.54 -12.93 -7.39
C LEU A 128 -16.74 -13.83 -7.09
N ARG A 129 -17.46 -13.58 -5.99
CA ARG A 129 -18.70 -14.30 -5.68
C ARG A 129 -19.79 -14.02 -6.71
N GLU A 130 -19.92 -12.76 -7.12
CA GLU A 130 -20.89 -12.35 -8.15
C GLU A 130 -20.56 -12.93 -9.52
N ALA A 131 -19.28 -13.17 -9.80
CA ALA A 131 -18.83 -13.92 -10.98
C ALA A 131 -19.19 -15.42 -10.93
N GLY A 132 -19.78 -15.91 -9.83
CA GLY A 132 -20.26 -17.29 -9.68
C GLY A 132 -19.24 -18.27 -9.09
N LEU A 133 -18.13 -17.77 -8.53
CA LEU A 133 -17.14 -18.63 -7.88
C LEU A 133 -17.71 -19.24 -6.60
N LYS A 134 -17.35 -20.50 -6.34
CA LYS A 134 -17.65 -21.18 -5.07
C LYS A 134 -16.84 -20.55 -3.95
N GLU A 135 -17.41 -20.45 -2.74
CA GLU A 135 -16.70 -19.87 -1.57
C GLU A 135 -15.33 -20.51 -1.31
N ALA A 136 -15.18 -21.82 -1.55
CA ALA A 136 -13.91 -22.53 -1.38
C ALA A 136 -12.80 -22.08 -2.34
N ASP A 137 -13.17 -21.41 -3.44
CA ASP A 137 -12.27 -20.96 -4.50
C ASP A 137 -12.03 -19.44 -4.48
N VAL A 138 -12.89 -18.65 -3.81
CA VAL A 138 -12.79 -17.18 -3.76
C VAL A 138 -11.44 -16.71 -3.22
N GLU A 139 -10.99 -17.24 -2.09
CA GLU A 139 -9.69 -16.88 -1.49
C GLU A 139 -8.51 -17.28 -2.40
N ARG A 140 -8.62 -18.43 -3.08
CA ARG A 140 -7.58 -18.89 -4.02
C ARG A 140 -7.51 -17.99 -5.25
N ALA A 141 -8.66 -17.62 -5.80
CA ALA A 141 -8.78 -16.74 -6.95
C ALA A 141 -8.31 -15.32 -6.62
N GLU A 142 -8.69 -14.77 -5.47
CA GLU A 142 -8.21 -13.45 -5.04
C GLU A 142 -6.70 -13.44 -4.87
N ARG A 143 -6.11 -14.42 -4.18
CA ARG A 143 -4.66 -14.49 -4.01
C ARG A 143 -3.92 -14.57 -5.34
N MET A 144 -4.47 -15.30 -6.31
CA MET A 144 -3.91 -15.38 -7.67
C MET A 144 -3.99 -14.01 -8.36
N LEU A 145 -5.16 -13.36 -8.31
CA LEU A 145 -5.40 -12.04 -8.88
C LEU A 145 -4.49 -10.96 -8.29
N SER A 146 -4.47 -10.84 -6.96
CA SER A 146 -3.67 -9.83 -6.28
C SER A 146 -2.17 -10.06 -6.48
N THR A 147 -1.70 -11.32 -6.45
CA THR A 147 -0.29 -11.64 -6.76
C THR A 147 0.07 -11.26 -8.19
N PHE A 148 -0.80 -11.56 -9.16
CA PHE A 148 -0.57 -11.22 -10.57
C PHE A 148 -0.52 -9.71 -10.79
N ILE A 149 -1.51 -8.98 -10.28
CA ILE A 149 -1.59 -7.51 -10.41
C ILE A 149 -0.39 -6.86 -9.73
N LEU A 150 -0.05 -7.29 -8.51
CA LEU A 150 1.11 -6.79 -7.78
C LEU A 150 2.40 -7.06 -8.57
N GLY A 151 2.54 -8.26 -9.14
CA GLY A 151 3.68 -8.65 -9.97
C GLY A 151 3.82 -7.80 -11.21
N PHE A 152 2.71 -7.57 -11.92
CA PHE A 152 2.68 -6.67 -13.06
C PHE A 152 3.12 -5.26 -12.67
N ALA A 153 2.46 -4.67 -11.67
CA ALA A 153 2.69 -3.29 -11.24
C ALA A 153 4.12 -3.05 -10.72
N CYS A 154 4.68 -3.98 -9.95
CA CYS A 154 6.07 -3.90 -9.50
C CYS A 154 7.06 -4.05 -10.66
N SER A 155 6.76 -4.93 -11.61
CA SER A 155 7.62 -5.13 -12.78
C SER A 155 7.61 -3.92 -13.70
N GLU A 156 6.45 -3.29 -13.86
CA GLU A 156 6.30 -2.02 -14.55
C GLU A 156 7.10 -0.91 -13.86
N ALA A 157 6.95 -0.76 -12.54
CA ALA A 157 7.72 0.21 -11.74
C ALA A 157 9.24 -0.01 -11.84
N ALA A 158 9.67 -1.26 -11.98
CA ALA A 158 11.07 -1.64 -12.21
C ALA A 158 11.54 -1.46 -13.67
N GLY A 159 10.69 -0.92 -14.55
CA GLY A 159 11.05 -0.63 -15.95
C GLY A 159 11.01 -1.83 -16.90
N ARG A 160 10.39 -2.96 -16.53
CA ARG A 160 10.30 -4.15 -17.42
C ARG A 160 9.76 -3.81 -18.81
N PHE A 161 8.82 -2.88 -18.87
CA PHE A 161 8.13 -2.50 -20.09
C PHE A 161 8.74 -1.30 -20.80
N ALA A 162 9.98 -0.90 -20.49
CA ALA A 162 10.62 0.30 -21.06
C ALA A 162 10.74 0.32 -22.60
N HIS A 163 10.52 -0.83 -23.27
CA HIS A 163 10.59 -0.97 -24.72
C HIS A 163 9.24 -1.28 -25.40
N VAL A 164 8.15 -1.32 -24.63
CA VAL A 164 6.79 -1.56 -25.12
C VAL A 164 5.82 -0.57 -24.48
N ASP A 165 4.59 -0.49 -24.98
CA ASP A 165 3.57 0.31 -24.32
C ASP A 165 3.00 -0.44 -23.11
N ALA A 166 3.37 0.00 -21.91
CA ALA A 166 2.93 -0.63 -20.67
C ALA A 166 1.40 -0.60 -20.52
N ASP A 167 0.70 0.41 -21.05
CA ASP A 167 -0.77 0.48 -20.99
C ASP A 167 -1.42 -0.63 -21.82
N THR A 168 -0.94 -0.83 -23.05
CA THR A 168 -1.36 -1.98 -23.88
C THR A 168 -1.10 -3.32 -23.19
N GLU A 169 0.08 -3.51 -22.57
CA GLU A 169 0.41 -4.74 -21.83
C GLU A 169 -0.52 -4.96 -20.63
N PHE A 170 -0.87 -3.88 -19.92
CA PHE A 170 -1.78 -3.96 -18.77
C PHE A 170 -3.20 -4.30 -19.21
N THR A 171 -3.70 -3.68 -20.29
CA THR A 171 -5.01 -4.01 -20.87
C THR A 171 -5.06 -5.47 -21.31
N TYR A 172 -4.03 -5.97 -21.98
CA TYR A 172 -3.95 -7.38 -22.34
C TYR A 172 -4.02 -8.30 -21.11
N ALA A 173 -3.28 -7.95 -20.06
CA ALA A 173 -3.23 -8.69 -18.81
C ALA A 173 -4.59 -8.73 -18.09
N THR A 174 -5.29 -7.60 -17.99
CA THR A 174 -6.63 -7.54 -17.35
C THR A 174 -7.70 -8.25 -18.18
N GLU A 175 -7.66 -8.15 -19.51
CA GLU A 175 -8.55 -8.91 -20.39
C GLU A 175 -8.33 -10.42 -20.29
N ALA A 176 -7.06 -10.86 -20.22
CA ALA A 176 -6.74 -12.28 -20.05
C ALA A 176 -7.30 -12.82 -18.73
N LEU A 177 -7.16 -12.07 -17.63
CA LEU A 177 -7.78 -12.40 -16.35
C LEU A 177 -9.30 -12.45 -16.43
N ARG A 178 -9.94 -11.47 -17.09
CA ARG A 178 -11.39 -11.44 -17.28
C ARG A 178 -11.89 -12.71 -17.97
N ARG A 179 -11.19 -13.20 -19.00
CA ARG A 179 -11.57 -14.44 -19.70
C ARG A 179 -11.52 -15.69 -18.81
N VAL A 180 -10.62 -15.73 -17.83
CA VAL A 180 -10.51 -16.86 -16.88
C VAL A 180 -11.72 -16.93 -15.94
N PHE A 181 -12.35 -15.80 -15.62
CA PHE A 181 -13.47 -15.74 -14.67
C PHE A 181 -14.86 -15.64 -15.34
N VAL A 182 -14.93 -15.33 -16.64
CA VAL A 182 -16.20 -15.24 -17.39
C VAL A 182 -16.56 -16.56 -18.12
N SER A 183 -15.64 -17.53 -18.24
CA SER A 183 -15.91 -18.82 -18.92
C SER A 183 -16.67 -19.81 -18.06
#